data_AF-A0A087VHL0-F1
#
_entry.id   AF-A0A087VHL0-F1
#
_cell.length_a   1.000
_cell.length_b   1.000
_cell.length_c   1.000
_cell.angle_alpha   90.00
_cell.angle_beta   90.00
_cell.angle_gamma   90.00
#
_symmetry.space_group_name_H-M   'P 1'
#
loop_
_entity.id
_entity.type
_entity.pdbx_description
1 polymer ?
#
loop_
_entity_poly.entity_id
_entity_poly.type
_entity_poly.pdbx_seq_one_letter_code
_entity_poly.pdbx_strand_id
1 'polypeptide(L)'
;TFFPAMLTLPAGGSATFFCNISMESESGLEYSLNWYKDTNNNQAQKIAEISPNSYQTKMDKYLVTNHTPAFKMEILNLHQNDSGSYYCGLITFFEPDKVMESSRSHLVVTAAPEKTNTTDEPEMEEGNSLDHIKVVLLGILLLAGAVVLLIFGYLTVTYRRGDVQKPPSENAPVEDKPPVVSVSTVDYGVLEFQCNQCTQVPPETWPVDQTEYATIVFPEEKPITPK
;
A
#
# COMPACT_ATOMS: atom_id res chain seq x y z
N THR A 1 24.81 3.06 2.11
CA THR A 1 25.20 3.70 3.39
C THR A 1 24.01 3.78 4.31
N PHE A 2 24.23 3.91 5.63
CA PHE A 2 23.15 4.01 6.62
C PHE A 2 23.38 5.20 7.54
N PHE A 3 22.37 6.03 7.71
CA PHE A 3 22.50 7.29 8.44
C PHE A 3 21.26 7.63 9.27
N PRO A 4 21.42 8.44 10.33
CA PRO A 4 22.70 8.90 10.92
C PRO A 4 23.48 7.74 11.54
N ALA A 5 24.77 7.92 11.84
CA ALA A 5 25.61 6.86 12.44
C ALA A 5 25.31 6.61 13.93
N MET A 6 24.73 7.60 14.63
CA MET A 6 24.33 7.47 16.03
C MET A 6 23.10 8.34 16.28
N LEU A 7 22.18 7.84 17.11
CA LEU A 7 21.03 8.56 17.63
C LEU A 7 20.92 8.35 19.13
N THR A 8 20.59 9.41 19.85
CA THR A 8 20.21 9.36 21.26
C THR A 8 18.87 10.05 21.41
N LEU A 9 17.83 9.30 21.78
CA LEU A 9 16.45 9.77 21.80
C LEU A 9 15.73 9.28 23.07
N PRO A 10 14.78 10.03 23.64
CA PRO A 10 14.02 9.57 24.79
C PRO A 10 12.98 8.51 24.42
N ALA A 11 12.63 7.67 25.41
CA ALA A 11 11.52 6.74 25.29
C ALA A 11 10.19 7.46 24.98
N GLY A 12 9.32 6.80 24.22
CA GLY A 12 8.05 7.33 23.72
C GLY A 12 8.17 8.12 22.40
N GLY A 13 9.38 8.52 22.00
CA GLY A 13 9.63 9.19 20.72
C GLY A 13 9.65 8.25 19.51
N SER A 14 10.17 8.74 18.39
CA SER A 14 10.47 7.94 17.19
C SER A 14 11.91 8.13 16.73
N ALA A 15 12.54 7.06 16.25
CA ALA A 15 13.86 7.09 15.63
C ALA A 15 13.71 6.94 14.12
N THR A 16 14.42 7.75 13.34
CA THR A 16 14.40 7.68 11.88
C THR A 16 15.78 7.36 11.35
N PHE A 17 15.84 6.36 10.47
CA PHE A 17 17.03 5.94 9.76
C PHE A 17 16.79 6.00 8.26
N PHE A 18 17.88 6.16 7.53
CA PHE A 18 17.88 6.16 6.09
C PHE A 18 18.96 5.24 5.57
N CYS A 19 18.59 4.39 4.62
CA CYS A 19 19.47 3.52 3.87
C CYS A 19 19.58 4.07 2.46
N ASN A 20 20.75 4.61 2.10
CA ASN A 20 20.99 5.12 0.76
C ASN A 20 21.75 4.09 -0.07
N ILE A 21 21.21 3.74 -1.23
CA ILE A 21 21.79 2.76 -2.13
C ILE A 21 22.36 3.46 -3.35
N SER A 22 23.67 3.33 -3.57
CA SER A 22 24.30 3.66 -4.83
C SER A 22 24.06 2.50 -5.80
N MET A 23 22.90 2.43 -6.43
CA MET A 23 22.72 1.51 -7.55
C MET A 23 23.42 2.10 -8.77
N GLU A 24 24.36 1.35 -9.34
CA GLU A 24 24.66 1.49 -10.77
C GLU A 24 23.38 1.11 -11.51
N SER A 25 22.93 1.99 -12.38
CA SER A 25 21.61 1.97 -13.02
C SER A 25 21.46 0.78 -13.98
N GLU A 26 21.32 -0.42 -13.45
CA GLU A 26 20.76 -1.55 -14.19
C GLU A 26 19.28 -1.66 -13.81
N SER A 27 18.47 -0.96 -14.60
CA SER A 27 17.03 -0.71 -14.46
C SER A 27 16.13 -1.96 -14.45
N GLY A 28 16.70 -3.15 -14.23
CA GLY A 28 16.00 -4.44 -14.28
C GLY A 28 16.37 -5.39 -13.14
N LEU A 29 17.20 -4.97 -12.17
CA LEU A 29 17.60 -5.84 -11.07
C LEU A 29 16.49 -5.89 -10.01
N GLU A 30 15.86 -7.04 -9.85
CA GLU A 30 15.08 -7.42 -8.67
C GLU A 30 16.01 -7.45 -7.44
N TYR A 31 15.64 -6.67 -6.43
CA TYR A 31 16.36 -6.60 -5.17
C TYR A 31 15.40 -6.62 -3.98
N SER A 32 15.87 -7.16 -2.86
CA SER A 32 15.21 -7.05 -1.56
C SER A 32 16.07 -6.17 -0.65
N LEU A 33 15.47 -5.12 -0.09
CA LEU A 33 16.10 -4.29 0.94
C LEU A 33 15.48 -4.59 2.30
N ASN A 34 16.31 -5.15 3.18
CA ASN A 34 15.93 -5.59 4.51
C ASN A 34 16.57 -4.72 5.58
N TRP A 35 15.87 -4.56 6.69
CA TRP A 35 16.35 -3.84 7.87
C TRP A 35 16.62 -4.84 8.98
N TYR A 36 17.74 -4.66 9.66
CA TYR A 36 18.23 -5.56 10.68
C TYR A 36 18.58 -4.82 11.96
N LYS A 37 18.42 -5.52 13.09
CA LYS A 37 18.93 -5.15 14.40
C LYS A 37 19.90 -6.24 14.87
N ASP A 38 21.08 -5.84 15.34
CA ASP A 38 22.00 -6.77 15.99
C ASP A 38 21.40 -7.26 17.31
N THR A 39 21.48 -8.57 17.53
CA THR A 39 21.11 -9.19 18.80
C THR A 39 22.36 -9.45 19.64
N ASN A 40 22.17 -9.65 20.95
CA ASN A 40 23.26 -9.92 21.90
C ASN A 40 24.13 -11.14 21.54
N ASN A 41 23.66 -12.04 20.68
CA ASN A 41 24.36 -13.26 20.27
C ASN A 41 25.14 -13.09 18.94
N ASN A 42 25.40 -11.85 18.52
CA ASN A 42 25.98 -11.50 17.21
C ASN A 42 25.18 -12.06 16.01
N GLN A 43 23.90 -12.39 16.21
CA GLN A 43 22.98 -12.73 15.14
C GLN A 43 22.16 -11.50 14.78
N ALA A 44 21.91 -11.27 13.50
CA ALA A 44 21.07 -10.18 13.05
C ALA A 44 19.61 -10.63 12.99
N GLN A 45 18.71 -9.87 13.62
CA GLN A 45 17.27 -10.07 13.49
C GLN A 45 16.75 -9.17 12.38
N LYS A 46 16.11 -9.75 11.36
CA LYS A 46 15.33 -8.99 10.38
C LYS A 46 14.12 -8.37 11.07
N ILE A 47 14.01 -7.04 11.03
CA ILE A 47 12.96 -6.27 11.70
C ILE A 47 11.93 -5.70 10.72
N ALA A 48 12.33 -5.46 9.47
CA ALA A 48 11.43 -4.97 8.43
C ALA A 48 11.98 -5.27 7.03
N GLU A 49 11.09 -5.24 6.05
CA GLU A 49 11.40 -5.38 4.63
C GLU A 49 10.67 -4.30 3.83
N ILE A 50 11.31 -3.83 2.76
CA ILE A 50 10.64 -2.96 1.80
C ILE A 50 9.80 -3.79 0.85
N SER A 51 8.52 -3.43 0.73
CA SER A 51 7.69 -3.92 -0.34
C SER A 51 8.00 -3.14 -1.62
N PRO A 52 8.39 -3.81 -2.73
CA PRO A 52 8.57 -3.13 -4.02
C PRO A 52 7.29 -2.46 -4.53
N ASN A 53 6.14 -3.04 -4.16
CA ASN A 53 4.83 -2.65 -4.67
C ASN A 53 4.12 -1.61 -3.79
N SER A 54 4.71 -1.23 -2.65
CA SER A 54 4.14 -0.23 -1.75
C SER A 54 5.14 0.88 -1.45
N TYR A 55 4.67 2.11 -1.60
CA TYR A 55 5.40 3.29 -1.18
C TYR A 55 5.69 3.30 0.33
N GLN A 56 4.77 2.79 1.14
CA GLN A 56 4.91 2.78 2.59
C GLN A 56 4.30 1.52 3.19
N THR A 57 5.04 0.89 4.10
CA THR A 57 4.60 -0.33 4.79
C THR A 57 4.82 -0.18 6.29
N LYS A 58 3.81 -0.53 7.09
CA LYS A 58 3.89 -0.56 8.55
C LYS A 58 3.94 -2.01 9.04
N MET A 59 4.94 -2.32 9.85
CA MET A 59 5.16 -3.64 10.45
C MET A 59 5.35 -3.45 11.96
N ASP A 60 4.34 -3.77 12.75
CA ASP A 60 4.33 -3.51 14.21
C ASP A 60 4.65 -2.02 14.51
N LYS A 61 5.80 -1.76 15.15
CA LYS A 61 6.28 -0.41 15.46
C LYS A 61 7.18 0.19 14.37
N TYR A 62 7.49 -0.53 13.31
CA TYR A 62 8.35 -0.08 12.22
C TYR A 62 7.51 0.50 11.07
N LEU A 63 7.89 1.68 10.59
CA LEU A 63 7.31 2.31 9.41
C LEU A 63 8.39 2.47 8.35
N VAL A 64 8.23 1.80 7.21
CA VAL A 64 9.21 1.81 6.13
C VAL A 64 8.65 2.53 4.93
N THR A 65 9.41 3.46 4.36
CA THR A 65 9.04 4.25 3.18
C THR A 65 10.03 4.02 2.06
N ASN A 66 9.51 3.66 0.89
CA ASN A 66 10.26 3.36 -0.32
C ASN A 66 10.44 4.65 -1.14
N HIS A 67 11.66 5.18 -1.11
CA HIS A 67 12.08 6.34 -1.89
C HIS A 67 13.48 6.12 -2.45
N THR A 68 13.59 5.58 -3.65
CA THR A 68 14.90 5.40 -4.30
C THR A 68 15.58 6.77 -4.51
N PRO A 69 16.87 6.94 -4.16
CA PRO A 69 17.81 5.93 -3.64
C PRO A 69 17.88 5.86 -2.09
N ALA A 70 17.17 6.73 -1.37
CA ALA A 70 17.21 6.86 0.08
C ALA A 70 15.94 6.31 0.75
N PHE A 71 15.98 5.04 1.12
CA PHE A 71 14.89 4.35 1.79
C PHE A 71 14.84 4.73 3.27
N LYS A 72 13.64 5.01 3.79
CA LYS A 72 13.45 5.46 5.17
C LYS A 72 12.86 4.36 6.04
N MET A 73 13.36 4.20 7.26
CA MET A 73 12.75 3.38 8.31
C MET A 73 12.57 4.22 9.58
N GLU A 74 11.40 4.12 10.19
CA GLU A 74 11.11 4.74 11.47
C GLU A 74 10.73 3.68 12.50
N ILE A 75 11.29 3.79 13.70
CA ILE A 75 10.90 3.03 14.88
C ILE A 75 10.00 3.94 15.72
N LEU A 76 8.72 3.60 15.80
CA LEU A 76 7.71 4.36 16.55
C LEU A 76 7.69 3.94 18.02
N ASN A 77 7.30 4.85 18.92
CA ASN A 77 7.13 4.57 20.35
C ASN A 77 8.34 3.84 20.96
N LEU A 78 9.47 4.54 21.02
CA LEU A 78 10.75 4.00 21.48
C LEU A 78 10.68 3.49 22.93
N HIS A 79 11.27 2.33 23.17
CA HIS A 79 11.49 1.72 24.47
C HIS A 79 13.00 1.55 24.69
N GLN A 80 13.45 1.46 25.95
CA GLN A 80 14.88 1.27 26.26
C GLN A 80 15.49 0.04 25.56
N ASN A 81 14.71 -1.04 25.44
CA ASN A 81 15.12 -2.28 24.76
C ASN A 81 15.26 -2.12 23.25
N ASP A 82 14.81 -1.02 22.66
CA ASP A 82 15.08 -0.70 21.26
C ASP A 82 16.51 -0.19 21.07
N SER A 83 17.25 0.14 22.14
CA SER A 83 18.67 0.47 22.00
C SER A 83 19.43 -0.67 21.33
N GLY A 84 20.43 -0.33 20.53
CA GLY A 84 21.26 -1.30 19.82
C GLY A 84 21.76 -0.82 18.47
N SER A 85 22.39 -1.73 17.74
CA SER A 85 22.96 -1.48 16.41
C SER A 85 21.97 -1.89 15.31
N TYR A 86 21.78 -1.01 14.34
CA TYR A 86 20.86 -1.17 13.22
C TYR A 86 21.59 -1.01 11.89
N TYR A 87 21.16 -1.76 10.87
CA TYR A 87 21.72 -1.65 9.52
C TYR A 87 20.71 -2.11 8.47
N CYS A 88 20.97 -1.80 7.20
CA CYS A 88 20.22 -2.34 6.07
C CYS A 88 21.09 -3.32 5.27
N GLY A 89 20.45 -4.35 4.72
CA GLY A 89 21.06 -5.32 3.81
C GLY A 89 20.30 -5.35 2.49
N LEU A 90 21.03 -5.13 1.40
CA LEU A 90 20.53 -5.24 0.03
C LEU A 90 20.90 -6.62 -0.52
N ILE A 91 19.91 -7.36 -1.00
CA ILE A 91 20.09 -8.64 -1.69
C ILE A 91 19.70 -8.41 -3.15
N THR A 92 20.64 -8.64 -4.07
CA THR A 92 20.38 -8.61 -5.52
C THR A 92 20.33 -10.04 -6.04
N PHE A 93 19.27 -10.40 -6.77
CA PHE A 93 19.02 -11.78 -7.21
C PHE A 93 19.60 -12.15 -8.59
N PHE A 94 20.42 -11.26 -9.18
CA PHE A 94 21.08 -11.52 -10.46
C PHE A 94 22.47 -12.09 -10.22
N GLU A 95 22.81 -13.13 -10.98
CA GLU A 95 23.95 -14.01 -10.73
C GLU A 95 25.30 -13.27 -10.60
N PRO A 96 26.11 -13.57 -9.56
CA PRO A 96 25.79 -14.31 -8.33
C PRO A 96 25.06 -13.44 -7.29
N ASP A 97 24.15 -14.05 -6.52
CA ASP A 97 23.47 -13.40 -5.39
C ASP A 97 24.46 -12.62 -4.53
N LYS A 98 24.31 -11.29 -4.55
CA LYS A 98 25.20 -10.39 -3.83
C LYS A 98 24.44 -9.78 -2.67
N VAL A 99 24.91 -10.07 -1.47
CA VAL A 99 24.46 -9.40 -0.25
C VAL A 99 25.40 -8.23 0.02
N MET A 100 24.84 -7.02 0.04
CA MET A 100 25.56 -5.81 0.40
C MET A 100 24.98 -5.24 1.68
N GLU A 101 25.79 -5.17 2.72
CA GLU A 101 25.39 -4.58 3.98
C GLU A 101 25.88 -3.14 4.09
N SER A 102 25.09 -2.32 4.77
CA SER A 102 25.52 -0.98 5.15
C SER A 102 26.44 -0.97 6.37
N SER A 103 27.01 0.19 6.65
CA SER A 103 27.48 0.54 7.98
C SER A 103 26.37 0.39 9.02
N ARG A 104 26.74 0.17 10.28
CA ARG A 104 25.80 0.12 11.41
C ARG A 104 25.58 1.52 11.95
N SER A 105 24.38 1.77 12.47
CA SER A 105 24.05 2.93 13.29
C SER A 105 23.66 2.50 14.68
N HIS A 106 24.08 3.28 15.67
CA HIS A 106 23.81 2.98 17.08
C HIS A 106 22.67 3.84 17.62
N LEU A 107 21.59 3.21 18.09
CA LEU A 107 20.49 3.86 18.78
C LEU A 107 20.65 3.71 20.30
N VAL A 108 20.60 4.83 21.01
CA VAL A 108 20.51 4.87 22.46
C VAL A 108 19.16 5.47 22.85
N VAL A 109 18.33 4.67 23.52
CA VAL A 109 17.05 5.16 24.03
C VAL A 109 17.18 5.50 25.52
N THR A 110 17.06 6.79 25.85
CA THR A 110 17.13 7.27 27.24
C THR A 110 15.75 7.17 27.91
N ALA A 111 15.72 7.28 29.24
CA ALA A 111 14.45 7.43 29.95
C ALA A 111 13.64 8.60 29.40
N ALA A 112 12.31 8.49 29.44
CA ALA A 112 11.44 9.60 29.14
C ALA A 112 11.73 10.75 30.13
N PRO A 113 11.82 12.00 29.69
CA PRO A 113 11.97 13.12 30.61
C PRO A 113 10.79 13.11 31.58
N GLU A 114 11.09 13.18 32.88
CA GLU A 114 10.04 13.39 33.87
C GLU A 114 9.31 14.67 33.50
N LYS A 115 7.98 14.60 33.39
CA LYS A 115 7.16 15.81 33.46
C LYS A 115 7.34 16.36 34.85
N THR A 116 8.29 17.25 35.05
CA THR A 116 8.38 18.04 36.26
C THR A 116 7.09 18.85 36.34
N ASN A 117 6.13 18.36 37.14
CA ASN A 117 5.03 19.15 37.65
C ASN A 117 5.64 20.18 38.61
N THR A 118 6.33 21.17 38.07
CA THR A 118 6.77 22.32 38.84
C THR A 118 5.55 23.22 38.98
N THR A 119 4.95 23.18 40.17
CA THR A 119 4.03 24.18 40.72
C THR A 119 4.77 25.50 40.94
N ASP A 120 5.27 26.10 39.86
CA ASP A 120 5.61 27.52 39.77
C ASP A 120 5.61 27.87 38.28
N GLU A 121 4.48 28.44 37.85
CA GLU A 121 4.30 29.11 36.57
C GLU A 121 5.39 30.17 36.33
N PRO A 122 5.78 30.34 35.06
CA PRO A 122 5.18 31.44 34.35
C PRO A 122 4.23 30.90 33.28
N GLU A 123 2.98 31.34 33.39
CA GLU A 123 1.88 31.15 32.45
C GLU A 123 2.39 31.39 31.02
N MET A 124 2.62 30.30 30.26
CA MET A 124 2.85 30.39 28.83
C MET A 124 1.55 29.98 28.17
N GLU A 125 0.85 30.97 27.62
CA GLU A 125 -0.49 30.86 27.04
C GLU A 125 -0.68 29.62 26.16
N GLU A 126 -1.42 28.64 26.68
CA GLU A 126 -2.11 27.61 25.91
C GLU A 126 -3.60 28.00 25.74
N GLY A 127 -3.86 29.28 25.44
CA GLY A 127 -5.22 29.83 25.27
C GLY A 127 -5.66 29.99 23.81
N ASN A 128 -4.72 30.14 22.88
CA ASN A 128 -5.07 30.69 21.56
C ASN A 128 -5.39 29.62 20.50
N SER A 129 -4.87 28.39 20.63
CA SER A 129 -5.03 27.34 19.61
C SER A 129 -6.41 26.66 19.69
N LEU A 130 -6.88 26.36 20.90
CA LEU A 130 -8.17 25.71 21.12
C LEU A 130 -9.34 26.64 20.75
N ASP A 131 -9.24 27.92 21.08
CA ASP A 131 -10.26 28.90 20.72
C ASP A 131 -10.26 29.21 19.23
N HIS A 132 -9.11 29.23 18.56
CA HIS A 132 -9.07 29.35 17.10
C HIS A 132 -9.73 28.15 16.41
N ILE A 133 -9.51 26.93 16.90
CA ILE A 133 -10.18 25.72 16.37
C ILE A 133 -11.69 25.79 16.59
N LYS A 134 -12.16 26.22 17.76
CA LYS A 134 -13.60 26.37 18.04
C LYS A 134 -14.25 27.43 17.15
N VAL A 135 -13.59 28.57 16.95
CA VAL A 135 -14.06 29.66 16.07
C VAL A 135 -14.14 29.19 14.62
N VAL A 136 -13.13 28.46 14.14
CA VAL A 136 -13.14 27.86 12.79
C VAL A 136 -14.27 26.83 12.66
N LEU A 137 -14.47 25.96 13.66
CA LEU A 137 -15.53 24.96 13.65
C LEU A 137 -16.93 25.60 13.62
N LEU A 138 -17.17 26.61 14.45
CA LEU A 138 -18.41 27.39 14.47
C LEU A 138 -18.63 28.11 13.13
N GLY A 139 -17.57 28.67 12.54
CA GLY A 139 -17.61 29.28 11.21
C GLY A 139 -18.04 28.30 10.13
N ILE A 140 -17.47 27.09 10.12
CA ILE A 140 -17.82 26.02 9.17
C ILE A 140 -19.28 25.57 9.36
N LEU A 141 -19.72 25.39 10.61
CA LEU A 141 -21.10 25.02 10.94
C LEU A 141 -22.12 26.05 10.45
N LEU A 142 -21.84 27.35 10.64
CA LEU A 142 -22.70 28.43 10.17
C LEU A 142 -22.75 28.50 8.64
N LEU A 143 -21.59 28.37 7.97
CA LEU A 143 -21.51 28.34 6.52
C LEU A 143 -22.28 27.16 5.92
N ALA A 144 -22.09 25.95 6.47
CA ALA A 144 -22.83 24.77 6.06
C ALA A 144 -24.35 24.96 6.24
N GLY A 145 -24.77 25.50 7.39
CA GLY A 145 -26.18 25.82 7.65
C GLY A 145 -26.76 26.81 6.64
N ALA A 146 -26.04 27.89 6.32
CA ALA A 146 -26.46 28.87 5.32
C ALA A 146 -26.60 28.24 3.92
N VAL A 147 -25.67 27.39 3.51
CA VAL A 147 -25.72 26.69 2.22
C VAL A 147 -26.95 25.77 2.16
N VAL A 148 -27.24 25.02 3.22
CA VAL A 148 -28.43 24.16 3.28
C VAL A 148 -29.72 24.98 3.18
N LEU A 149 -29.80 26.12 3.86
CA LEU A 149 -30.96 27.02 3.77
C LEU A 149 -31.13 27.61 2.36
N LEU A 150 -30.03 27.95 1.68
CA LEU A 150 -30.08 28.42 0.29
C LEU A 150 -30.56 27.32 -0.66
N ILE A 151 -30.09 26.08 -0.49
CA ILE A 151 -30.56 24.94 -1.29
C ILE A 151 -32.05 24.70 -1.04
N PHE A 152 -32.47 24.69 0.22
CA PHE A 152 -33.88 24.49 0.57
C PHE A 152 -34.77 25.61 0.05
N GLY A 153 -34.33 26.87 0.15
CA GLY A 153 -35.01 28.02 -0.41
C GLY A 153 -35.11 27.95 -1.93
N TYR A 154 -34.01 27.59 -2.60
CA TYR A 154 -33.98 27.40 -4.05
C TYR A 154 -34.95 26.32 -4.49
N LEU A 155 -34.93 25.15 -3.83
CA LEU A 155 -35.87 24.05 -4.10
C LEU A 155 -37.31 24.53 -3.90
N THR A 156 -37.61 25.21 -2.80
CA THR A 156 -38.96 25.73 -2.52
C THR A 156 -39.44 26.69 -3.61
N VAL A 157 -38.56 27.57 -4.12
CA VAL A 157 -38.87 28.47 -5.23
C VAL A 157 -39.08 27.70 -6.53
N THR A 158 -38.22 26.74 -6.86
CA THR A 158 -38.36 25.93 -8.09
C THR A 158 -39.58 25.02 -8.04
N TYR A 159 -39.93 24.45 -6.89
CA TYR A 159 -41.14 23.65 -6.72
C TYR A 159 -42.40 24.51 -6.79
N ARG A 160 -42.39 25.73 -6.23
CA ARG A 160 -43.50 26.68 -6.42
C ARG A 160 -43.62 27.19 -7.85
N ARG A 161 -42.51 27.25 -8.60
CA ARG A 161 -42.50 27.64 -10.02
C ARG A 161 -42.86 26.48 -10.96
N GLY A 162 -42.68 25.23 -10.52
CA GLY A 162 -42.99 24.02 -11.28
C GLY A 162 -44.48 23.65 -11.34
N ASP A 163 -45.34 24.29 -10.53
CA ASP A 163 -46.80 24.09 -10.59
C ASP A 163 -47.49 24.93 -11.68
N VAL A 164 -46.71 25.70 -12.45
CA VAL A 164 -47.21 26.54 -13.55
C VAL A 164 -46.46 26.19 -14.84
N GLN A 165 -46.65 24.96 -15.34
CA GLN A 165 -46.85 24.68 -16.78
C GLN A 165 -46.96 23.17 -17.09
N LYS A 166 -48.15 22.78 -17.53
CA LYS A 166 -48.45 21.68 -18.47
C LYS A 166 -49.55 22.22 -19.41
N PRO A 167 -49.80 21.75 -20.66
CA PRO A 167 -49.15 20.78 -21.58
C PRO A 167 -49.01 21.40 -23.02
N PRO A 168 -49.14 20.75 -24.23
CA PRO A 168 -49.12 19.32 -24.69
C PRO A 168 -48.34 19.00 -26.02
N SER A 169 -48.29 17.69 -26.37
CA SER A 169 -48.13 17.00 -27.70
C SER A 169 -46.87 17.31 -28.56
N GLU A 170 -46.34 16.50 -29.49
CA GLU A 170 -46.81 15.37 -30.30
C GLU A 170 -45.58 14.76 -31.06
N ASN A 171 -45.64 13.47 -31.40
CA ASN A 171 -45.00 12.77 -32.54
C ASN A 171 -43.50 12.39 -32.58
N ALA A 172 -43.28 11.08 -32.79
CA ALA A 172 -42.15 10.45 -33.48
C ALA A 172 -42.45 10.29 -34.99
N PRO A 173 -41.45 10.07 -35.88
CA PRO A 173 -41.17 8.72 -36.43
C PRO A 173 -39.65 8.46 -36.74
N VAL A 174 -39.07 7.26 -36.54
CA VAL A 174 -38.92 6.02 -37.38
C VAL A 174 -38.05 6.17 -38.65
N GLU A 175 -37.26 5.11 -38.93
CA GLU A 175 -36.34 4.77 -40.06
C GLU A 175 -34.84 5.01 -39.77
N ASP A 176 -33.88 4.14 -40.10
CA ASP A 176 -33.86 2.84 -40.78
C ASP A 176 -32.50 2.16 -40.50
N LYS A 177 -32.42 0.83 -40.65
CA LYS A 177 -31.21 0.01 -40.39
C LYS A 177 -30.73 -0.67 -41.70
N PRO A 178 -29.42 -0.81 -41.98
CA PRO A 178 -28.94 -1.83 -42.90
C PRO A 178 -28.34 -3.06 -42.17
N PRO A 179 -28.28 -4.23 -42.85
CA PRO A 179 -28.21 -5.54 -42.22
C PRO A 179 -26.80 -5.91 -41.76
N VAL A 180 -26.69 -6.39 -40.52
CA VAL A 180 -25.47 -6.99 -39.96
C VAL A 180 -25.39 -8.43 -40.44
N VAL A 181 -24.38 -8.71 -41.27
CA VAL A 181 -23.99 -10.05 -41.68
C VAL A 181 -23.45 -10.78 -40.45
N SER A 182 -24.12 -11.85 -40.03
CA SER A 182 -23.68 -12.70 -38.93
C SER A 182 -22.50 -13.58 -39.37
N VAL A 183 -21.31 -13.23 -38.90
CA VAL A 183 -20.12 -14.08 -39.03
C VAL A 183 -20.20 -15.16 -37.94
N SER A 184 -20.13 -16.44 -38.33
CA SER A 184 -20.03 -17.56 -37.40
C SER A 184 -18.68 -17.45 -36.69
N THR A 185 -18.72 -17.13 -35.40
CA THR A 185 -17.52 -17.08 -34.55
C THR A 185 -17.38 -18.45 -33.89
N VAL A 186 -16.23 -19.11 -34.09
CA VAL A 186 -15.93 -20.38 -33.44
C VAL A 186 -15.56 -20.11 -31.99
N ASP A 187 -16.26 -20.75 -31.06
CA ASP A 187 -16.06 -20.59 -29.62
C ASP A 187 -14.89 -21.47 -29.16
N TYR A 188 -13.77 -20.84 -28.80
CA TYR A 188 -12.59 -21.53 -28.28
C TYR A 188 -12.71 -21.63 -26.76
N GLY A 189 -13.00 -22.82 -26.25
CA GLY A 189 -13.00 -23.09 -24.81
C GLY A 189 -11.59 -23.00 -24.22
N VAL A 190 -11.44 -22.26 -23.10
CA VAL A 190 -10.19 -22.13 -22.34
C VAL A 190 -10.11 -23.28 -21.33
N LEU A 191 -8.98 -24.00 -21.29
CA LEU A 191 -8.70 -25.04 -20.29
C LEU A 191 -7.98 -24.41 -19.08
N GLU A 192 -8.56 -24.55 -17.89
CA GLU A 192 -7.95 -24.14 -16.63
C GLU A 192 -7.33 -25.35 -15.94
N PHE A 193 -6.00 -25.33 -15.71
CA PHE A 193 -5.29 -26.40 -15.02
C PHE A 193 -5.14 -26.03 -13.54
N GLN A 194 -5.81 -26.78 -12.65
CA GLN A 194 -5.60 -26.66 -11.20
C GLN A 194 -4.32 -27.40 -10.80
N CYS A 195 -3.27 -26.65 -10.49
CA CYS A 195 -2.05 -27.20 -9.91
C CYS A 195 -2.27 -27.53 -8.42
N ASN A 196 -2.82 -28.71 -8.14
CA ASN A 196 -2.99 -29.20 -6.78
C ASN A 196 -1.66 -29.78 -6.25
N GLN A 197 -1.05 -29.05 -5.30
CA GLN A 197 -0.01 -29.49 -4.37
C GLN A 197 1.21 -30.21 -4.97
N CYS A 198 2.24 -29.43 -5.32
CA CYS A 198 3.56 -29.98 -5.58
C CYS A 198 4.26 -30.28 -4.25
N THR A 199 4.18 -31.54 -3.80
CA THR A 199 5.05 -32.09 -2.76
C THR A 199 6.49 -32.04 -3.27
N GLN A 200 7.37 -31.33 -2.56
CA GLN A 200 8.77 -31.23 -2.91
C GLN A 200 9.47 -32.58 -2.86
N VAL A 201 10.09 -32.97 -3.98
CA VAL A 201 11.14 -33.99 -4.07
C VAL A 201 12.32 -33.37 -4.83
N PRO A 202 13.60 -33.66 -4.48
CA PRO A 202 14.77 -32.92 -4.97
C PRO A 202 15.01 -33.09 -6.48
N PRO A 203 15.79 -32.18 -7.12
CA PRO A 203 15.98 -32.21 -8.56
C PRO A 203 16.93 -33.35 -8.96
N GLU A 204 16.37 -34.43 -9.50
CA GLU A 204 17.15 -35.34 -10.33
C GLU A 204 17.24 -34.80 -11.77
N THR A 205 18.48 -34.82 -12.24
CA THR A 205 18.96 -34.74 -13.63
C THR A 205 17.90 -34.68 -14.73
N TRP A 206 17.91 -33.56 -15.46
CA TRP A 206 17.23 -33.35 -16.75
C TRP A 206 17.27 -34.57 -17.68
N PRO A 207 16.12 -35.04 -18.19
CA PRO A 207 16.05 -35.65 -19.49
C PRO A 207 15.31 -34.75 -20.48
N VAL A 208 15.93 -34.69 -21.66
CA VAL A 208 15.47 -34.18 -22.95
C VAL A 208 13.95 -34.30 -23.17
N ASP A 209 13.35 -33.16 -23.55
CA ASP A 209 12.11 -32.96 -24.32
C ASP A 209 10.95 -33.95 -24.05
N GLN A 210 10.22 -33.75 -22.95
CA GLN A 210 8.94 -34.43 -22.73
C GLN A 210 7.82 -33.66 -23.43
N THR A 211 7.55 -33.98 -24.69
CA THR A 211 6.28 -33.57 -25.33
C THR A 211 5.17 -34.48 -24.81
N GLU A 212 4.36 -33.98 -23.88
CA GLU A 212 3.23 -34.73 -23.31
C GLU A 212 1.99 -34.51 -24.20
N TYR A 213 1.45 -35.60 -24.77
CA TYR A 213 0.28 -35.55 -25.63
C TYR A 213 -0.98 -35.86 -24.82
N ALA A 214 -1.96 -34.95 -24.84
CA ALA A 214 -3.29 -35.21 -24.29
C ALA A 214 -4.24 -35.70 -25.39
N THR A 215 -4.95 -36.80 -25.14
CA THR A 215 -5.98 -37.33 -26.04
C THR A 215 -7.35 -36.87 -25.59
N ILE A 216 -8.03 -36.07 -26.40
CA ILE A 216 -9.41 -35.64 -26.15
C ILE A 216 -10.35 -36.75 -26.65
N VAL A 217 -11.07 -37.41 -25.74
CA VAL A 217 -12.07 -38.42 -26.09
C VAL A 217 -13.45 -37.78 -26.03
N PHE A 218 -14.15 -37.71 -27.17
CA PHE A 218 -15.53 -37.27 -27.22
C PHE A 218 -16.46 -38.42 -26.85
N PRO A 219 -17.52 -38.18 -26.05
CA PRO A 219 -18.55 -39.19 -25.81
C PRO A 219 -19.31 -39.50 -27.10
N GLU A 220 -19.68 -40.75 -27.30
CA GLU A 220 -20.53 -41.14 -28.43
C GLU A 220 -21.89 -40.44 -28.33
N GLU A 221 -22.32 -39.82 -29.43
CA GLU A 221 -23.65 -39.24 -29.54
C GLU A 221 -24.69 -40.35 -29.40
N LYS A 222 -25.63 -40.17 -28.45
CA LYS A 222 -26.75 -41.10 -28.30
C LYS A 222 -27.55 -41.13 -29.61
N PRO A 223 -27.89 -42.32 -30.13
CA PRO A 223 -28.74 -42.41 -31.31
C PRO A 223 -30.09 -41.76 -31.01
N ILE A 224 -30.47 -40.84 -31.88
CA ILE A 224 -31.77 -40.18 -31.85
C ILE A 224 -32.77 -41.21 -32.38
N THR A 225 -33.54 -41.85 -31.50
CA THR A 225 -34.63 -42.72 -31.93
C THR A 225 -35.71 -41.86 -32.60
N PRO A 226 -36.05 -42.10 -33.88
CA PRO A 226 -37.19 -41.45 -34.50
C PRO A 226 -38.49 -41.99 -33.86
N LYS A 227 -39.48 -41.12 -33.79
CA LYS A 227 -40.76 -41.30 -33.12
C LYS A 227 -41.65 -42.36 -33.77
#